data_AF-A0A1Y5II40-F1
#
_entry.id   AF-A0A1Y5II40-F1
#
_cell.length_a   1.000
_cell.length_b   1.000
_cell.length_c   1.000
_cell.angle_alpha   90.00
_cell.angle_beta   90.00
_cell.angle_gamma   90.00
#
_symmetry.space_group_name_H-M   'P 1'
#
loop_
_entity.id
_entity.type
_entity.pdbx_description
1 polymer ?
#
loop_
_entity_poly.entity_id
_entity_poly.type
_entity_poly.pdbx_seq_one_letter_code
_entity_poly.pdbx_strand_id
1 'polypeptide(L)'
;MDAARASEILGLGQNATSDELVKAHREMLDKYAEDESKCGEVERAYDVLLMKSFNRRTKGDTVDKTVKYADVVPPIDRLAAAMPAWTKEAGSALPPAPRFSAPSQASLSQTGALFGAIAVVTLVQGFAQPQGMDNPTGLEIAAALGATVWFMNKKRVSLGRSAALAFGFLLVGSLFGGAVQEWLRVDIVPFAGISSPSTIVSEFGILALFFAAACFD
;
A
#
# COMPACT_ATOMS: atom_id res chain seq x y z
N MET A 1 -19.99 23.63 13.23
CA MET A 1 -20.56 23.83 14.57
C MET A 1 -19.72 23.03 15.55
N ASP A 2 -19.20 23.67 16.59
CA ASP A 2 -18.29 23.03 17.55
C ASP A 2 -19.03 22.37 18.72
N ALA A 3 -18.43 21.35 19.33
CA ALA A 3 -19.08 20.57 20.38
C ALA A 3 -19.47 21.39 21.62
N ALA A 4 -18.70 22.43 21.97
CA ALA A 4 -19.01 23.31 23.11
C ALA A 4 -20.26 24.18 22.83
N ARG A 5 -20.35 24.72 21.61
CA ARG A 5 -21.51 25.49 21.15
C ARG A 5 -22.75 24.60 21.01
N ALA A 6 -22.57 23.37 20.53
CA ALA A 6 -23.65 22.40 20.43
C ALA A 6 -24.24 22.01 21.80
N SER A 7 -23.39 21.84 22.83
CA SER A 7 -23.87 21.60 24.20
C SER A 7 -24.60 22.81 24.78
N GLU A 8 -24.18 24.03 24.45
CA GLU A 8 -24.86 25.25 24.88
C GLU A 8 -26.26 25.39 24.25
N ILE A 9 -26.37 25.12 22.94
CA ILE A 9 -27.65 25.15 22.21
C ILE A 9 -28.66 24.14 22.78
N LEU A 10 -28.19 22.97 23.22
CA LEU A 10 -29.05 21.94 23.83
C LEU A 10 -29.19 22.10 25.35
N GLY A 11 -28.52 23.08 25.97
CA GLY A 11 -28.55 23.30 27.43
C GLY A 11 -27.91 22.18 28.26
N LEU A 12 -26.97 21.44 27.69
CA LEU A 12 -26.34 20.27 28.31
C LEU A 12 -25.00 20.62 28.95
N GLY A 13 -24.71 19.99 30.10
CA GLY A 13 -23.38 20.02 30.69
C GLY A 13 -22.34 19.27 29.84
N GLN A 14 -21.06 19.63 29.97
CA GLN A 14 -19.97 19.04 29.16
C GLN A 14 -19.85 17.50 29.27
N ASN A 15 -20.37 16.91 30.35
CA ASN A 15 -20.36 15.47 30.63
C ASN A 15 -21.76 14.84 30.61
N ALA A 16 -22.73 15.44 29.92
CA ALA A 16 -24.08 14.90 29.83
C ALA A 16 -24.09 13.47 29.26
N THR A 17 -24.99 12.66 29.80
CA THR A 17 -25.20 11.27 29.37
C THR A 17 -25.95 11.21 28.03
N SER A 18 -25.89 10.06 27.34
CA SER A 18 -26.60 9.89 26.05
C SER A 18 -28.12 10.04 26.20
N ASP A 19 -28.67 9.64 27.35
CA ASP A 19 -30.10 9.68 27.59
C ASP A 19 -30.58 11.12 27.82
N GLU A 20 -29.76 11.93 28.52
CA GLU A 20 -29.98 13.37 28.66
C GLU A 20 -29.91 14.09 27.31
N LEU A 21 -28.99 13.69 26.42
CA LEU A 21 -28.87 14.26 25.08
C LEU A 21 -30.16 14.07 24.25
N VAL A 22 -30.72 12.86 24.24
CA VAL A 22 -31.96 12.56 23.51
C VAL A 22 -33.15 13.30 24.12
N LYS A 23 -33.22 13.40 25.45
CA LYS A 23 -34.28 14.12 26.16
C LYS A 23 -34.22 15.63 25.83
N ALA A 24 -33.06 16.25 25.92
CA ALA A 24 -32.87 17.66 25.61
C ALA A 24 -33.17 17.98 24.14
N HIS A 25 -32.80 17.09 23.21
CA HIS A 25 -33.15 17.24 21.80
C HIS A 25 -34.67 17.27 21.58
N ARG A 26 -35.41 16.34 22.20
CA ARG A 26 -36.87 16.31 22.11
C ARG A 26 -37.50 17.58 22.72
N GLU A 27 -37.01 18.05 23.86
CA GLU A 27 -37.50 19.27 24.50
C GLU A 27 -37.21 20.53 23.67
N MET A 28 -36.06 20.61 23.00
CA MET A 28 -35.70 21.78 22.18
C MET A 28 -36.43 21.77 20.83
N LEU A 29 -36.69 20.60 20.24
CA LEU A 29 -37.55 20.50 19.05
C LEU A 29 -38.98 20.95 19.34
N ASP A 30 -39.53 20.59 20.51
CA ASP A 30 -40.88 21.00 20.91
C ASP A 30 -40.97 22.51 21.13
N LYS A 31 -39.92 23.13 21.71
CA LYS A 31 -39.85 24.59 21.92
C LYS A 31 -39.74 25.40 20.63
N TYR A 32 -39.14 24.86 19.59
CA TYR A 32 -38.89 25.56 18.32
C TYR A 32 -39.73 25.02 17.15
N ALA A 33 -40.81 24.28 17.42
CA ALA A 33 -41.65 23.66 16.40
C ALA A 33 -42.15 24.62 15.30
N GLU A 34 -42.30 25.91 15.60
CA GLU A 34 -42.74 26.94 14.65
C GLU A 34 -41.60 27.65 13.89
N ASP A 35 -40.34 27.48 14.31
CA ASP A 35 -39.17 28.17 13.74
C ASP A 35 -38.19 27.15 13.09
N GLU A 36 -38.36 26.96 11.78
CA GLU A 36 -37.61 25.99 10.97
C GLU A 36 -36.09 26.23 11.01
N SER A 37 -35.66 27.49 11.14
CA SER A 37 -34.24 27.86 11.20
C SER A 37 -33.59 27.38 12.51
N LYS A 38 -34.29 27.57 13.64
CA LYS A 38 -33.81 27.12 14.96
C LYS A 38 -33.90 25.61 15.12
N CYS A 39 -34.94 24.97 14.57
CA CYS A 39 -35.01 23.51 14.50
C CYS A 39 -33.80 22.92 13.77
N GLY A 40 -33.42 23.50 12.62
CA GLY A 40 -32.22 23.06 11.90
C GLY A 40 -30.91 23.25 12.68
N GLU A 41 -30.82 24.28 13.53
CA GLU A 41 -29.65 24.46 14.41
C GLU A 41 -29.63 23.42 15.54
N VAL A 42 -30.78 23.08 16.12
CA VAL A 42 -30.92 22.03 17.15
C VAL A 42 -30.55 20.65 16.61
N GLU A 43 -31.00 20.29 15.41
CA GLU A 43 -30.64 19.01 14.77
C GLU A 43 -29.14 18.91 14.51
N ARG A 44 -28.53 19.99 13.97
CA ARG A 44 -27.08 20.05 13.77
C ARG A 44 -26.30 19.96 15.09
N ALA A 45 -26.84 20.53 16.17
CA ALA A 45 -26.22 20.44 17.49
C ALA A 45 -26.24 18.99 18.00
N TYR A 46 -27.38 18.33 17.82
CA TYR A 46 -27.57 16.94 18.20
C TYR A 46 -26.63 16.02 17.43
N ASP A 47 -26.51 16.17 16.11
CA ASP A 47 -25.61 15.38 15.28
C ASP A 47 -24.14 15.50 15.72
N VAL A 48 -23.68 16.72 16.01
CA VAL A 48 -22.29 16.94 16.47
C VAL A 48 -22.02 16.24 17.80
N LEU A 49 -22.95 16.32 18.77
CA LEU A 49 -22.80 15.67 20.07
C LEU A 49 -22.94 14.14 19.97
N LEU A 50 -23.84 13.66 19.10
CA LEU A 50 -24.01 12.24 18.83
C LEU A 50 -22.74 11.66 18.21
N MET A 51 -22.18 12.31 17.20
CA MET A 51 -20.91 11.91 16.57
C MET A 51 -19.73 11.97 17.55
N LYS A 52 -19.70 12.97 18.45
CA LYS A 52 -18.72 13.04 19.53
C LYS A 52 -18.81 11.81 20.44
N SER A 53 -20.02 11.38 20.80
CA SER A 53 -20.23 10.20 21.64
C SER A 53 -19.75 8.90 20.97
N PHE A 54 -20.01 8.73 19.66
CA PHE A 54 -19.50 7.59 18.90
C PHE A 54 -17.97 7.60 18.82
N ASN A 55 -17.38 8.75 18.49
CA ASN A 55 -15.92 8.88 18.46
C ASN A 55 -15.27 8.58 19.82
N ARG A 56 -15.93 8.92 20.94
CA ARG A 56 -15.43 8.59 22.28
C ARG A 56 -15.37 7.08 22.53
N ARG A 57 -16.38 6.33 22.05
CA ARG A 57 -16.43 4.87 22.14
C ARG A 57 -15.42 4.20 21.20
N THR A 58 -15.30 4.68 19.96
CA THR A 58 -14.32 4.17 18.99
C THR A 58 -12.88 4.39 19.45
N LYS A 59 -12.61 5.49 20.17
CA LYS A 59 -11.29 5.78 20.76
C LYS A 59 -11.00 5.02 22.07
N GLY A 60 -11.95 4.26 22.61
CA GLY A 60 -11.77 3.52 23.85
C GLY A 60 -11.67 4.39 25.11
N ASP A 61 -12.10 5.66 25.05
CA ASP A 61 -11.98 6.61 26.17
C ASP A 61 -12.97 6.34 27.31
N THR A 62 -14.03 5.55 27.05
CA THR A 62 -15.03 5.17 28.06
C THR A 62 -14.68 3.91 28.86
N VAL A 63 -13.57 3.25 28.54
CA VAL A 63 -13.16 2.00 29.19
C VAL A 63 -12.08 2.32 30.22
N ASP A 64 -12.24 1.80 31.43
CA ASP A 64 -11.24 1.91 32.48
C ASP A 64 -9.94 1.25 32.02
N LYS A 65 -8.91 2.08 31.76
CA LYS A 65 -7.59 1.64 31.27
C LYS A 65 -6.84 0.78 32.29
N THR A 66 -7.35 0.68 33.51
CA THR A 66 -6.80 -0.15 34.59
C THR A 66 -7.04 -1.63 34.35
N VAL A 67 -8.12 -1.98 33.64
CA VAL A 67 -8.40 -3.37 33.24
C VAL A 67 -7.60 -3.66 31.97
N LYS A 68 -6.45 -4.33 32.15
CA LYS A 68 -5.68 -4.88 31.02
C LYS A 68 -6.47 -6.04 30.42
N TYR A 69 -7.18 -5.77 29.33
CA TYR A 69 -7.67 -6.84 28.48
C TYR A 69 -6.47 -7.65 27.98
N ALA A 70 -6.67 -8.94 27.76
CA ALA A 70 -5.71 -9.79 27.10
C ALA A 70 -5.64 -9.39 25.62
N ASP A 71 -5.12 -8.20 25.34
CA ASP A 71 -4.79 -7.80 23.98
C ASP A 71 -3.80 -8.83 23.46
N VAL A 72 -4.25 -9.63 22.51
CA VAL A 72 -3.37 -10.46 21.72
C VAL A 72 -2.57 -9.48 20.89
N VAL A 73 -1.48 -8.98 21.45
CA VAL A 73 -0.52 -8.12 20.75
C VAL A 73 -0.23 -8.83 19.44
N PRO A 74 -0.65 -8.28 18.29
CA PRO A 74 -0.50 -8.97 17.03
C PRO A 74 0.98 -9.29 16.84
N PRO A 75 1.33 -10.41 16.21
CA PRO A 75 2.74 -10.83 16.08
C PRO A 75 3.65 -9.72 15.54
N ILE A 76 3.10 -8.83 14.70
CA ILE A 76 3.77 -7.67 14.12
C ILE A 76 4.16 -6.64 15.18
N ASP A 77 3.32 -6.38 16.18
CA ASP A 77 3.60 -5.43 17.26
C ASP A 77 4.63 -5.98 18.25
N ARG A 78 4.64 -7.30 18.47
CA ARG A 78 5.71 -7.96 19.24
C ARG A 78 7.05 -7.86 18.52
N LEU A 79 7.03 -8.04 17.20
CA LEU A 79 8.22 -7.90 16.36
C LEU A 79 8.72 -6.45 16.35
N ALA A 80 7.81 -5.48 16.23
CA ALA A 80 8.13 -4.05 16.31
C ALA A 80 8.67 -3.63 17.69
N ALA A 81 8.19 -4.25 18.78
CA ALA A 81 8.70 -4.04 20.13
C ALA A 81 10.09 -4.66 20.33
N ALA A 82 10.41 -5.75 19.63
CA ALA A 82 11.70 -6.42 19.65
C ALA A 82 12.75 -5.76 18.74
N MET A 83 12.36 -4.80 17.88
CA MET A 83 13.32 -4.15 16.99
C MET A 83 14.13 -3.03 17.69
N PRO A 84 15.44 -2.93 17.40
CA PRO A 84 16.33 -1.92 17.99
C PRO A 84 15.96 -0.47 17.62
N ALA A 85 16.39 0.51 18.41
CA ALA A 85 15.94 1.91 18.27
C ALA A 85 16.17 2.50 16.85
N TRP A 86 17.26 2.11 16.18
CA TRP A 86 17.60 2.57 14.83
C TRP A 86 16.58 2.15 13.76
N THR A 87 15.84 1.05 13.96
CA THR A 87 14.81 0.63 13.00
C THR A 87 13.51 1.40 13.16
N LYS A 88 13.25 2.00 14.33
CA LYS A 88 12.03 2.80 14.57
C LYS A 88 12.10 4.13 13.82
N GLU A 89 13.27 4.75 13.81
CA GLU A 89 13.53 5.97 13.05
C GLU A 89 13.51 5.68 11.53
N ALA A 90 14.16 4.60 11.09
CA ALA A 90 14.09 4.15 9.70
C ALA A 90 12.66 3.77 9.26
N GLY A 91 11.90 3.10 10.13
CA GLY A 91 10.51 2.70 9.89
C GLY A 91 9.54 3.88 9.79
N SER A 92 9.81 4.97 10.52
CA SER A 92 9.02 6.21 10.43
C SER A 92 9.33 7.04 9.18
N ALA A 93 10.53 6.88 8.61
CA ALA A 93 10.94 7.48 7.34
C ALA A 93 10.56 6.59 6.14
N LEU A 94 10.32 5.30 6.38
CA LEU A 94 9.85 4.37 5.36
C LEU A 94 8.36 4.57 5.13
N PRO A 95 7.92 4.64 3.87
CA PRO A 95 6.51 4.65 3.58
C PRO A 95 5.83 3.37 4.10
N PRO A 96 4.51 3.43 4.38
CA PRO A 96 3.75 2.28 4.86
C PRO A 96 4.02 1.04 4.00
N ALA A 97 4.09 -0.12 4.65
CA ALA A 97 4.44 -1.39 4.02
C ALA A 97 3.62 -1.59 2.72
N PRO A 98 4.27 -2.09 1.65
CA PRO A 98 3.61 -2.26 0.37
C PRO A 98 2.34 -3.09 0.52
N ARG A 99 1.24 -2.60 -0.04
CA ARG A 99 -0.03 -3.32 0.01
C ARG A 99 0.00 -4.40 -1.05
N PHE A 100 0.09 -5.64 -0.58
CA PHE A 100 -0.07 -6.80 -1.44
C PHE A 100 -1.56 -6.96 -1.77
N SER A 101 -1.91 -6.73 -3.02
CA SER A 101 -3.25 -6.91 -3.54
C SER A 101 -3.21 -8.02 -4.59
N ALA A 102 -4.14 -8.97 -4.52
CA ALA A 102 -4.23 -10.00 -5.56
C ALA A 102 -4.57 -9.31 -6.89
N PRO A 103 -3.76 -9.50 -7.95
CA PRO A 103 -3.96 -8.80 -9.21
C PRO A 103 -5.31 -9.15 -9.81
N SER A 104 -6.05 -8.13 -10.27
CA SER A 104 -7.25 -8.34 -11.08
C SER A 104 -6.87 -9.05 -12.38
N GLN A 105 -7.73 -9.95 -12.88
CA GLN A 105 -7.41 -10.71 -14.10
C GLN A 105 -7.16 -9.81 -15.33
N ALA A 106 -7.85 -8.66 -15.40
CA ALA A 106 -7.64 -7.69 -16.48
C ALA A 106 -6.29 -6.97 -16.39
N SER A 107 -5.82 -6.64 -15.18
CA SER A 107 -4.47 -6.07 -15.01
C SER A 107 -3.39 -7.12 -15.27
N LEU A 108 -3.62 -8.37 -14.85
CA LEU A 108 -2.66 -9.46 -15.03
C LEU A 108 -2.46 -9.79 -16.52
N SER A 109 -3.52 -9.80 -17.32
CA SER A 109 -3.42 -10.05 -18.76
C SER A 109 -2.70 -8.93 -19.50
N GLN A 110 -2.96 -7.66 -19.16
CA GLN A 110 -2.30 -6.50 -19.77
C GLN A 110 -0.80 -6.45 -19.43
N THR A 111 -0.47 -6.58 -18.14
CA THR A 111 0.91 -6.60 -17.68
C THR A 111 1.62 -7.87 -18.21
N GLY A 112 0.98 -9.04 -18.14
CA GLY A 112 1.53 -10.29 -18.67
C GLY A 112 1.82 -10.25 -20.17
N ALA A 113 0.93 -9.66 -20.97
CA ALA A 113 1.14 -9.51 -22.40
C ALA A 113 2.33 -8.58 -22.72
N LEU A 114 2.45 -7.45 -22.03
CA LEU A 114 3.55 -6.51 -22.29
C LEU A 114 4.91 -7.10 -21.87
N PHE A 115 5.01 -7.61 -20.65
CA PHE A 115 6.27 -8.17 -20.15
C PHE A 115 6.62 -9.48 -20.88
N GLY A 116 5.63 -10.29 -21.25
CA GLY A 116 5.84 -11.46 -22.10
C GLY A 116 6.37 -11.10 -23.49
N ALA A 117 5.87 -10.03 -24.11
CA ALA A 117 6.40 -9.55 -25.39
C ALA A 117 7.85 -9.08 -25.27
N ILE A 118 8.19 -8.34 -24.20
CA ILE A 118 9.56 -7.89 -23.94
C ILE A 118 10.48 -9.09 -23.72
N ALA A 119 10.06 -10.09 -22.92
CA ALA A 119 10.81 -11.32 -22.67
C ALA A 119 11.04 -12.16 -23.95
N VAL A 120 10.04 -12.25 -24.84
CA VAL A 120 10.23 -12.96 -26.11
C VAL A 120 11.24 -12.22 -26.99
N VAL A 121 11.19 -10.88 -27.02
CA VAL A 121 12.15 -10.08 -27.78
C VAL A 121 13.58 -10.26 -27.25
N THR A 122 13.78 -10.24 -25.92
CA THR A 122 15.10 -10.47 -25.30
C THR A 122 15.62 -11.87 -25.58
N LEU A 123 14.77 -12.90 -25.51
CA LEU A 123 15.16 -14.26 -25.85
C LEU A 123 15.56 -14.40 -27.33
N VAL A 124 14.77 -13.86 -28.25
CA VAL A 124 15.08 -13.91 -29.70
C VAL A 124 16.42 -13.24 -30.00
N GLN A 125 16.70 -12.10 -29.36
CA GLN A 125 17.99 -11.43 -29.48
C GLN A 125 19.12 -12.28 -28.88
N GLY A 126 18.90 -12.95 -27.75
CA GLY A 126 19.86 -13.86 -27.12
C GLY A 126 20.18 -15.09 -27.98
N PHE A 127 19.21 -15.62 -28.72
CA PHE A 127 19.40 -16.73 -29.66
C PHE A 127 20.04 -16.32 -30.98
N ALA A 128 19.78 -15.10 -31.45
CA ALA A 128 20.30 -14.59 -32.72
C ALA A 128 21.75 -14.08 -32.62
N GLN A 129 22.32 -14.03 -31.42
CA GLN A 129 23.67 -13.51 -31.19
C GLN A 129 24.77 -14.50 -31.63
N PRO A 130 25.81 -14.02 -32.34
CA PRO A 130 27.00 -14.81 -32.58
C PRO A 130 27.74 -15.09 -31.26
N GLN A 131 28.21 -16.32 -31.11
CA GLN A 131 28.93 -16.82 -29.95
C GLN A 131 30.10 -15.88 -29.58
N GLY A 132 30.12 -15.36 -28.35
CA GLY A 132 31.17 -14.47 -27.85
C GLY A 132 30.94 -12.96 -28.05
N MET A 133 29.77 -12.54 -28.55
CA MET A 133 29.36 -11.13 -28.63
C MET A 133 28.19 -10.86 -27.69
N ASP A 134 28.45 -10.13 -26.61
CA ASP A 134 27.44 -9.72 -25.63
C ASP A 134 26.78 -8.41 -26.12
N ASN A 135 25.52 -8.46 -26.60
CA ASN A 135 24.75 -7.22 -26.77
C ASN A 135 24.17 -6.81 -25.43
N PRO A 136 24.26 -5.53 -25.06
CA PRO A 136 23.66 -5.05 -23.83
C PRO A 136 22.14 -5.05 -23.95
N THR A 137 21.45 -5.95 -23.23
CA THR A 137 19.98 -5.99 -23.04
C THR A 137 19.43 -4.81 -22.24
N GLY A 138 20.20 -3.71 -22.17
CA GLY A 138 19.90 -2.54 -21.35
C GLY A 138 18.67 -1.77 -21.84
N LEU A 139 18.37 -1.80 -23.14
CA LEU A 139 17.19 -1.14 -23.69
C LEU A 139 15.90 -1.84 -23.23
N GLU A 140 15.88 -3.16 -23.25
CA GLU A 140 14.74 -3.97 -22.85
C GLU A 140 14.50 -3.88 -21.34
N ILE A 141 15.57 -3.90 -20.54
CA ILE A 141 15.47 -3.67 -19.09
C ILE A 141 14.97 -2.25 -18.80
N ALA A 142 15.44 -1.23 -19.52
CA ALA A 142 14.96 0.13 -19.36
C ALA A 142 13.47 0.26 -19.74
N ALA A 143 13.05 -0.39 -20.82
CA ALA A 143 11.65 -0.43 -21.23
C ALA A 143 10.78 -1.16 -20.20
N ALA A 144 11.25 -2.29 -19.67
CA ALA A 144 10.57 -3.04 -18.61
C ALA A 144 10.46 -2.22 -17.32
N LEU A 145 11.52 -1.52 -16.92
CA LEU A 145 11.54 -0.68 -15.72
C LEU A 145 10.59 0.53 -15.88
N GLY A 146 10.60 1.18 -17.05
CA GLY A 146 9.66 2.25 -17.37
C GLY A 146 8.21 1.77 -17.36
N ALA A 147 7.93 0.61 -17.95
CA ALA A 147 6.61 -0.02 -17.93
C ALA A 147 6.14 -0.35 -16.51
N THR A 148 7.04 -0.87 -15.68
CA THR A 148 6.78 -1.22 -14.28
C THR A 148 6.37 0.01 -13.47
N VAL A 149 7.12 1.10 -13.61
CA VAL A 149 6.82 2.39 -12.96
C VAL A 149 5.50 2.96 -13.48
N TRP A 150 5.23 2.88 -14.78
CA TRP A 150 3.98 3.35 -15.38
C TRP A 150 2.76 2.58 -14.86
N PHE A 151 2.82 1.25 -14.80
CA PHE A 151 1.73 0.42 -14.28
C PHE A 151 1.47 0.70 -12.80
N MET A 152 2.51 0.81 -11.97
CA MET A 152 2.36 1.16 -10.57
C MET A 152 1.78 2.57 -10.37
N ASN A 153 2.19 3.54 -11.19
CA ASN A 153 1.63 4.90 -11.14
C ASN A 153 0.14 4.91 -11.53
N LYS A 154 -0.28 4.08 -12.49
CA LYS A 154 -1.69 3.88 -12.86
C LYS A 154 -2.54 3.35 -11.69
N LYS A 155 -1.93 2.59 -10.78
CA LYS A 155 -2.55 2.02 -9.56
C LYS A 155 -2.55 2.98 -8.35
N ARG A 156 -2.12 4.24 -8.52
CA ARG A 156 -2.01 5.29 -7.48
C ARG A 156 -0.81 5.14 -6.53
N VAL A 157 0.19 4.34 -6.88
CA VAL A 157 1.49 4.38 -6.19
C VAL A 157 2.21 5.68 -6.55
N SER A 158 2.76 6.39 -5.56
CA SER A 158 3.52 7.63 -5.84
C SER A 158 4.81 7.33 -6.62
N LEU A 159 5.14 8.17 -7.61
CA LEU A 159 6.24 7.94 -8.56
C LEU A 159 7.58 7.50 -7.92
N GLY A 160 8.01 8.17 -6.83
CA GLY A 160 9.25 7.82 -6.14
C GLY A 160 9.22 6.44 -5.47
N ARG A 161 8.04 5.99 -5.01
CA ARG A 161 7.85 4.64 -4.44
C ARG A 161 7.86 3.58 -5.54
N SER A 162 7.16 3.84 -6.64
CA SER A 162 7.16 2.94 -7.80
C SER A 162 8.57 2.73 -8.33
N ALA A 163 9.37 3.79 -8.44
CA ALA A 163 10.75 3.71 -8.84
C ALA A 163 11.60 2.92 -7.84
N ALA A 164 11.51 3.23 -6.55
CA ALA A 164 12.27 2.52 -5.51
C ALA A 164 11.94 1.01 -5.46
N LEU A 165 10.66 0.65 -5.56
CA LEU A 165 10.22 -0.74 -5.61
C LEU A 165 10.70 -1.44 -6.89
N ALA A 166 10.59 -0.79 -8.06
CA ALA A 166 11.08 -1.33 -9.31
C ALA A 166 12.59 -1.59 -9.27
N PHE A 167 13.38 -0.65 -8.74
CA PHE A 167 14.82 -0.86 -8.54
C PHE A 167 15.11 -1.96 -7.53
N GLY A 168 14.36 -2.04 -6.43
CA GLY A 168 14.50 -3.12 -5.45
C GLY A 168 14.27 -4.50 -6.06
N PHE A 169 13.17 -4.67 -6.81
CA PHE A 169 12.88 -5.92 -7.50
C PHE A 169 13.89 -6.24 -8.61
N LEU A 170 14.35 -5.23 -9.36
CA LEU A 170 15.37 -5.42 -10.38
C LEU A 170 16.69 -5.92 -9.76
N LEU A 171 17.12 -5.37 -8.63
CA LEU A 171 18.31 -5.84 -7.92
C LEU A 171 18.15 -7.28 -7.45
N VAL A 172 17.02 -7.60 -6.84
CA VAL A 172 16.74 -8.98 -6.36
C VAL A 172 16.70 -9.97 -7.53
N GLY A 173 16.02 -9.62 -8.62
CA GLY A 173 15.94 -10.44 -9.83
C GLY A 173 17.29 -10.63 -10.51
N SER A 174 18.10 -9.56 -10.59
CA SER A 174 19.45 -9.61 -11.17
C SER A 174 20.40 -10.47 -10.35
N LEU A 175 20.40 -10.34 -9.03
CA LEU A 175 21.20 -11.19 -8.14
C LEU A 175 20.80 -12.66 -8.25
N PHE A 176 19.50 -12.94 -8.31
CA PHE A 176 18.99 -14.29 -8.50
C PHE A 176 19.40 -14.86 -9.87
N GLY A 177 19.27 -14.07 -10.94
CA GLY A 177 19.72 -14.47 -12.28
C GLY A 177 21.22 -14.72 -12.35
N GLY A 178 22.04 -13.90 -11.67
CA GLY A 178 23.48 -14.11 -11.55
C GLY A 178 23.83 -15.40 -10.81
N ALA A 179 23.15 -15.69 -9.70
CA ALA A 179 23.34 -16.94 -8.96
C ALA A 179 22.94 -18.17 -9.81
N VAL A 180 21.85 -18.07 -10.57
CA VAL A 180 21.42 -19.14 -11.50
C VAL A 180 22.45 -19.34 -12.61
N GLN A 181 23.02 -18.26 -13.16
CA GLN A 181 24.08 -18.32 -14.16
C GLN A 181 25.34 -19.02 -13.62
N GLU A 182 25.77 -18.67 -12.40
CA GLU A 182 26.92 -19.27 -11.74
C GLU A 182 26.69 -20.77 -11.47
N TRP A 183 25.46 -21.14 -11.13
CA TRP A 183 25.06 -22.53 -10.93
C TRP A 183 25.03 -23.34 -12.23
N LEU A 184 24.48 -22.78 -13.32
CA LEU A 184 24.39 -23.45 -14.62
C LEU A 184 25.72 -23.50 -15.39
N ARG A 185 26.75 -22.73 -14.99
CA ARG A 185 28.00 -22.54 -15.75
C ARG A 185 27.75 -22.32 -17.24
N VAL A 186 26.88 -21.36 -17.55
CA VAL A 186 26.44 -21.06 -18.92
C VAL A 186 27.61 -20.67 -19.84
N ASP A 187 28.71 -20.21 -19.24
CA ASP A 187 29.97 -19.86 -19.90
C ASP A 187 30.74 -21.09 -20.47
N ILE A 188 30.42 -22.31 -20.00
CA ILE A 188 31.10 -23.56 -20.40
C ILE A 188 30.19 -24.49 -21.21
N VAL A 189 28.87 -24.51 -20.92
CA VAL A 189 27.90 -25.29 -21.69
C VAL A 189 26.71 -24.38 -22.03
N PRO A 190 26.50 -24.00 -23.31
CA PRO A 190 25.35 -23.17 -23.69
C PRO A 190 24.07 -23.93 -23.37
N PHE A 191 23.31 -23.42 -22.41
CA PHE A 191 22.04 -24.04 -22.02
C PHE A 191 20.97 -23.64 -23.03
N ALA A 192 20.40 -24.64 -23.71
CA ALA A 192 19.35 -24.49 -24.70
C ALA A 192 19.67 -23.59 -25.93
N GLY A 193 20.92 -23.19 -26.15
CA GLY A 193 21.34 -22.32 -27.26
C GLY A 193 21.57 -20.85 -26.90
N ILE A 194 21.32 -20.46 -25.64
CA ILE A 194 21.63 -19.12 -25.13
C ILE A 194 23.08 -19.15 -24.64
N SER A 195 23.91 -18.30 -25.23
CA SER A 195 25.37 -18.28 -24.99
C SER A 195 25.81 -16.99 -24.30
N SER A 196 24.84 -16.15 -23.96
CA SER A 196 25.01 -14.82 -23.42
C SER A 196 24.57 -14.83 -21.94
N PRO A 197 25.52 -14.78 -21.00
CA PRO A 197 25.25 -14.59 -19.57
C PRO A 197 24.24 -13.46 -19.28
N SER A 198 24.37 -12.35 -19.98
CA SER A 198 23.55 -11.14 -19.84
C SER A 198 22.06 -11.38 -20.11
N THR A 199 21.71 -12.26 -21.05
CA THR A 199 20.31 -12.58 -21.38
C THR A 199 19.62 -13.24 -20.19
N ILE A 200 20.26 -14.19 -19.53
CA ILE A 200 19.67 -14.92 -18.40
C ILE A 200 19.40 -13.97 -17.24
N VAL A 201 20.37 -13.13 -16.89
CA VAL A 201 20.20 -12.12 -15.84
C VAL A 201 19.06 -11.15 -16.18
N SER A 202 18.95 -10.74 -17.45
CA SER A 202 17.88 -9.85 -17.90
C SER A 202 16.49 -10.48 -17.83
N GLU A 203 16.35 -11.77 -18.14
CA GLU A 203 15.08 -12.50 -18.01
C GLU A 203 14.59 -12.53 -16.57
N PHE A 204 15.47 -12.86 -15.62
CA PHE A 204 15.11 -12.85 -14.20
C PHE A 204 14.81 -11.43 -13.70
N GLY A 205 15.49 -10.41 -14.24
CA GLY A 205 15.15 -9.01 -14.01
C GLY A 205 13.75 -8.63 -14.51
N ILE A 206 13.41 -9.02 -15.74
CA ILE A 206 12.09 -8.76 -16.37
C ILE A 206 10.98 -9.49 -15.60
N LEU A 207 11.21 -10.73 -15.18
CA LEU A 207 10.27 -11.49 -14.35
C LEU A 207 10.06 -10.83 -12.98
N ALA A 208 11.12 -10.38 -12.32
CA ALA A 208 11.00 -9.68 -11.04
C ALA A 208 10.22 -8.36 -11.18
N LEU A 209 10.45 -7.62 -12.27
CA LEU A 209 9.71 -6.41 -12.61
C LEU A 209 8.23 -6.69 -12.94
N PHE A 210 7.93 -7.79 -13.63
CA PHE A 210 6.56 -8.26 -13.86
C PHE A 210 5.83 -8.52 -12.53
N PHE A 211 6.47 -9.23 -11.60
CA PHE A 211 5.91 -9.48 -10.27
C PHE A 211 5.64 -8.17 -9.51
N ALA A 212 6.57 -7.22 -9.57
CA ALA A 212 6.39 -5.91 -8.96
C ALA A 212 5.19 -5.17 -9.56
N ALA A 213 5.04 -5.15 -10.88
CA ALA A 213 3.93 -4.50 -11.56
C ALA A 213 2.57 -5.18 -11.28
N ALA A 214 2.55 -6.50 -11.18
CA ALA A 214 1.33 -7.27 -10.97
C ALA A 214 0.83 -7.19 -9.52
N CYS A 215 1.70 -7.44 -8.55
CA CYS A 215 1.31 -7.69 -7.15
C CYS A 215 1.26 -6.45 -6.25
N PHE A 216 1.86 -5.33 -6.67
CA PHE A 216 1.94 -4.12 -5.84
C PHE A 216 0.97 -3.05 -6.35
N ASP A 217 0.25 -2.45 -5.41
CA ASP A 217 -0.70 -1.33 -5.55
C ASP A 217 -0.41 -0.21 -4.52
#